data_AF-E9JES6-F1
#
_entry.id   AF-E9JES6-F1
#
_cell.length_a   1.000
_cell.length_b   1.000
_cell.length_c   1.000
_cell.angle_alpha   90.00
_cell.angle_beta   90.00
_cell.angle_gamma   90.00
#
_symmetry.space_group_name_H-M   'P 1'
#
loop_
_entity.id
_entity.type
_entity.pdbx_description
1 polymer ?
#
loop_
_entity_poly.entity_id
_entity_poly.type
_entity_poly.pdbx_seq_one_letter_code
_entity_poly.pdbx_strand_id
1 'polypeptide(L)'
;MTSPTRHDAPPRVGIIGTGLQARRRIAVAGANVVAVAGHDAAAGEAFAAEHGIRAEKDWHALVGAADIDIVLVCTPPHLHAEMSIAALEAHKHVLCEKPFARTGAEAERMLQAARTHGKALACGFNHRHHPALAELRRLVTQGRMGRVLWARFAYGIGGRDGYENEWRADPAQVAGGQLMEQGIHAVDLLRTLLGDVESTTAVRNTAVWPAMAPLEDDAMVLLRHHGGAMSTIHSTLTQWVNLFRLELGGERATAEVQGLAGSYGTQTLTVWDRTDGPFSAARTEFRGGDRSWQQEWEYFLRLVDNPGDLSSAEDGAAAVRIVEAAYQGADGLSWARPATGADGSAAPAPSLLVDVLELLRPLLPSADTELTPDTELFSSQLLDSLALEEIQAAIESRWVPLPPEELTLANFNTPAAIAETIARTST
;
A
#
# COMPACT_ATOMS: atom_id res chain seq x y z
N MET A 1 11.81 18.36 -48.84
CA MET A 1 13.01 17.65 -48.34
C MET A 1 12.76 17.32 -46.87
N THR A 2 12.27 16.12 -46.61
CA THR A 2 12.09 15.59 -45.26
C THR A 2 13.46 15.23 -44.69
N SER A 3 13.82 15.86 -43.58
CA SER A 3 15.03 15.52 -42.82
C SER A 3 14.97 14.06 -42.39
N PRO A 4 16.04 13.26 -42.54
CA PRO A 4 16.04 11.89 -42.07
C PRO A 4 16.08 11.88 -40.54
N THR A 5 15.05 11.33 -39.90
CA THR A 5 15.02 11.01 -38.47
C THR A 5 16.06 9.91 -38.19
N ARG A 6 17.13 10.24 -37.47
CA ARG A 6 18.13 9.29 -36.93
C ARG A 6 17.47 8.53 -35.74
N HIS A 7 17.68 7.24 -35.47
CA HIS A 7 18.84 6.35 -35.67
C HIS A 7 18.45 4.86 -35.82
N ASP A 8 19.14 4.11 -36.71
CA ASP A 8 19.05 2.64 -36.91
C ASP A 8 19.60 1.77 -35.75
N ALA A 9 20.03 2.39 -34.63
CA ALA A 9 20.63 1.68 -33.50
C ALA A 9 19.70 1.74 -32.27
N PRO A 10 19.55 0.63 -31.51
CA PRO A 10 18.69 0.62 -30.33
C PRO A 10 19.21 1.59 -29.25
N PRO A 11 18.31 2.22 -28.46
CA PRO A 11 18.70 3.21 -27.46
C PRO A 11 19.54 2.57 -26.36
N ARG A 12 20.55 3.29 -25.88
CA ARG A 12 21.44 2.85 -24.81
C ARG A 12 20.88 3.27 -23.45
N VAL A 13 20.85 2.33 -22.51
CA VAL A 13 20.14 2.47 -21.24
C VAL A 13 21.12 2.44 -20.07
N GLY A 14 20.98 3.40 -19.17
CA GLY A 14 21.61 3.41 -17.85
C GLY A 14 20.60 3.12 -16.76
N ILE A 15 20.99 2.35 -15.73
CA ILE A 15 20.14 2.08 -14.55
C ILE A 15 20.74 2.75 -13.31
N ILE A 16 19.93 3.48 -12.55
CA ILE A 16 20.31 3.99 -11.23
C ILE A 16 19.59 3.13 -10.17
N GLY A 17 20.37 2.49 -9.31
CA GLY A 17 19.91 1.51 -8.33
C GLY A 17 20.16 0.07 -8.75
N THR A 18 20.41 -0.81 -7.76
CA THR A 18 20.80 -2.23 -7.98
C THR A 18 19.86 -3.22 -7.27
N GLY A 19 18.69 -2.74 -6.84
CA GLY A 19 17.70 -3.52 -6.11
C GLY A 19 16.81 -4.40 -6.99
N LEU A 20 15.70 -4.89 -6.41
CA LEU A 20 14.78 -5.80 -7.09
C LEU A 20 14.21 -5.25 -8.40
N GLN A 21 13.85 -3.95 -8.45
CA GLN A 21 13.30 -3.37 -9.68
C GLN A 21 14.36 -3.23 -10.77
N ALA A 22 15.60 -2.88 -10.44
CA ALA A 22 16.72 -2.86 -11.39
C ALA A 22 16.91 -4.22 -12.08
N ARG A 23 16.79 -5.33 -11.33
CA ARG A 23 16.85 -6.69 -11.85
C ARG A 23 15.69 -7.02 -12.81
N ARG A 24 14.49 -6.52 -12.53
CA ARG A 24 13.34 -6.66 -13.45
C ARG A 24 13.50 -5.81 -14.70
N ARG A 25 14.03 -4.59 -14.55
CA ARG A 25 14.28 -3.65 -15.66
C ARG A 25 15.36 -4.15 -16.62
N ILE A 26 16.49 -4.65 -16.11
CA ILE A 26 17.54 -5.19 -16.97
C ILE A 26 17.08 -6.45 -17.72
N ALA A 27 16.17 -7.25 -17.14
CA ALA A 27 15.63 -8.42 -17.81
C ALA A 27 14.78 -8.09 -19.06
N VAL A 28 14.16 -6.91 -19.12
CA VAL A 28 13.32 -6.48 -20.25
C VAL A 28 14.03 -5.51 -21.20
N ALA A 29 14.88 -4.63 -20.68
CA ALA A 29 15.71 -3.76 -21.50
C ALA A 29 16.87 -4.52 -22.17
N GLY A 30 17.34 -5.61 -21.54
CA GLY A 30 18.27 -6.57 -22.12
C GLY A 30 19.58 -5.93 -22.59
N ALA A 31 19.98 -6.25 -23.82
CA ALA A 31 21.23 -5.80 -24.44
C ALA A 31 21.35 -4.26 -24.60
N ASN A 32 20.26 -3.53 -24.39
CA ASN A 32 20.27 -2.07 -24.42
C ASN A 32 20.88 -1.47 -23.16
N VAL A 33 20.92 -2.22 -22.04
CA VAL A 33 21.53 -1.75 -20.80
C VAL A 33 23.05 -1.82 -20.93
N VAL A 34 23.69 -0.66 -20.77
CA VAL A 34 25.14 -0.52 -20.96
C VAL A 34 25.86 -0.07 -19.70
N ALA A 35 25.15 0.54 -18.75
CA ALA A 35 25.73 1.06 -17.52
C ALA A 35 24.79 0.98 -16.32
N VAL A 36 25.37 0.91 -15.12
CA VAL A 36 24.65 0.99 -13.84
C VAL A 36 25.38 1.88 -12.85
N ALA A 37 24.62 2.59 -12.01
CA ALA A 37 25.12 3.27 -10.82
C ALA A 37 24.46 2.69 -9.57
N GLY A 38 25.26 2.16 -8.65
CA GLY A 38 24.79 1.67 -7.35
C GLY A 38 24.63 2.77 -6.31
N HIS A 39 24.09 2.42 -5.14
CA HIS A 39 24.10 3.31 -3.97
C HIS A 39 25.53 3.60 -3.50
N ASP A 40 26.42 2.63 -3.66
CA ASP A 40 27.86 2.76 -3.51
C ASP A 40 28.59 2.05 -4.67
N ALA A 41 29.91 2.24 -4.74
CA ALA A 41 30.76 1.67 -5.77
C ALA A 41 30.72 0.13 -5.77
N ALA A 42 30.75 -0.50 -4.59
CA ALA A 42 30.79 -1.96 -4.48
C ALA A 42 29.49 -2.60 -5.01
N ALA A 43 28.33 -2.02 -4.66
CA ALA A 43 27.03 -2.46 -5.14
C ALA A 43 26.91 -2.29 -6.67
N GLY A 44 27.40 -1.17 -7.21
CA GLY A 44 27.43 -0.90 -8.64
C GLY A 44 28.32 -1.88 -9.40
N GLU A 45 29.55 -2.09 -8.93
CA GLU A 45 30.53 -3.02 -9.50
C GLU A 45 30.02 -4.47 -9.48
N ALA A 46 29.41 -4.91 -8.37
CA ALA A 46 28.84 -6.25 -8.27
C ALA A 46 27.71 -6.49 -9.29
N PHE A 47 26.76 -5.55 -9.38
CA PHE A 47 25.66 -5.63 -10.35
C PHE A 47 26.17 -5.57 -11.79
N ALA A 48 27.13 -4.69 -12.06
CA ALA A 48 27.75 -4.56 -13.38
C ALA A 48 28.44 -5.85 -13.83
N ALA A 49 29.21 -6.47 -12.93
CA ALA A 49 29.88 -7.74 -13.18
C ALA A 49 28.90 -8.88 -13.43
N GLU A 50 27.80 -8.95 -12.66
CA GLU A 50 26.74 -9.96 -12.83
C GLU A 50 26.11 -9.90 -14.23
N HIS A 51 25.93 -8.70 -14.78
CA HIS A 51 25.19 -8.48 -16.02
C HIS A 51 26.07 -8.15 -17.24
N GLY A 52 27.39 -8.07 -17.08
CA GLY A 52 28.32 -7.78 -18.18
C GLY A 52 28.19 -6.35 -18.73
N ILE A 53 27.84 -5.39 -17.88
CA ILE A 53 27.73 -3.96 -18.20
C ILE A 53 28.81 -3.16 -17.46
N ARG A 54 28.93 -1.85 -17.69
CA ARG A 54 29.90 -1.03 -16.93
C ARG A 54 29.27 -0.47 -15.66
N ALA A 55 30.07 -0.36 -14.60
CA ALA A 55 29.71 0.41 -13.41
C ALA A 55 30.15 1.86 -13.59
N GLU A 56 29.26 2.80 -13.32
CA GLU A 56 29.59 4.21 -13.17
C GLU A 56 29.91 4.50 -11.71
N LYS A 57 30.79 5.48 -11.46
CA LYS A 57 31.24 5.84 -10.11
C LYS A 57 30.08 6.20 -9.19
N ASP A 58 29.14 6.96 -9.71
CA ASP A 58 27.94 7.43 -9.04
C ASP A 58 26.86 7.73 -10.09
N TRP A 59 25.67 8.07 -9.62
CA TRP A 59 24.55 8.34 -10.51
C TRP A 59 24.73 9.62 -11.34
N HIS A 60 25.53 10.60 -10.87
CA HIS A 60 25.81 11.81 -11.64
C HIS A 60 26.68 11.49 -12.87
N ALA A 61 27.69 10.62 -12.70
CA ALA A 61 28.50 10.13 -13.81
C ALA A 61 27.65 9.40 -14.86
N LEU A 62 26.70 8.56 -14.42
CA LEU A 62 25.77 7.88 -15.30
C LEU A 62 24.88 8.87 -16.08
N VAL A 63 24.28 9.84 -15.40
CA VAL A 63 23.44 10.87 -16.03
C VAL A 63 24.22 11.71 -17.04
N GLY A 64 25.48 12.04 -16.72
CA GLY A 64 26.37 12.82 -17.59
C GLY A 64 26.98 12.04 -18.76
N ALA A 65 26.83 10.71 -18.82
CA ALA A 65 27.43 9.89 -19.87
C ALA A 65 26.83 10.21 -21.24
N ALA A 66 27.69 10.55 -22.21
CA ALA A 66 27.26 10.99 -23.55
C ALA A 66 26.62 9.87 -24.39
N ASP A 67 26.88 8.60 -24.05
CA ASP A 67 26.43 7.43 -24.78
C ASP A 67 25.21 6.74 -24.14
N ILE A 68 24.54 7.39 -23.19
CA ILE A 68 23.27 6.92 -22.62
C ILE A 68 22.13 7.77 -23.19
N ASP A 69 21.03 7.15 -23.63
CA ASP A 69 19.84 7.81 -24.15
C ASP A 69 18.68 7.79 -23.14
N ILE A 70 18.59 6.71 -22.37
CA ILE A 70 17.51 6.43 -21.41
C ILE A 70 18.12 6.17 -20.02
N VAL A 71 17.50 6.73 -18.98
CA VAL A 71 17.80 6.45 -17.58
C VAL A 71 16.61 5.77 -16.91
N LEU A 72 16.85 4.61 -16.28
CA LEU A 72 15.86 3.92 -15.45
C LEU A 72 16.18 4.22 -13.98
N VAL A 73 15.27 4.91 -13.29
CA VAL A 73 15.43 5.26 -11.87
C VAL A 73 14.74 4.20 -11.03
N CYS A 74 15.53 3.35 -10.37
CA CYS A 74 15.11 2.18 -9.59
C CYS A 74 15.59 2.26 -8.13
N THR A 75 15.60 3.47 -7.58
CA THR A 75 16.07 3.79 -6.23
C THR A 75 14.91 3.86 -5.23
N PRO A 76 15.17 4.10 -3.93
CA PRO A 76 14.10 4.46 -3.00
C PRO A 76 13.45 5.82 -3.35
N PRO A 77 12.16 6.04 -3.01
CA PRO A 77 11.37 7.19 -3.45
C PRO A 77 11.98 8.58 -3.19
N HIS A 78 12.69 8.77 -2.08
CA HIS A 78 13.31 10.05 -1.74
C HIS A 78 14.33 10.55 -2.78
N LEU A 79 14.85 9.68 -3.64
CA LEU A 79 15.83 10.02 -4.68
C LEU A 79 15.20 10.19 -6.08
N HIS A 80 13.94 9.79 -6.26
CA HIS A 80 13.29 9.73 -7.57
C HIS A 80 13.29 11.08 -8.28
N ALA A 81 12.86 12.13 -7.60
CA ALA A 81 12.69 13.44 -8.20
C ALA A 81 14.03 14.08 -8.60
N GLU A 82 15.02 14.06 -7.72
CA GLU A 82 16.36 14.60 -8.00
C GLU A 82 17.01 13.91 -9.19
N MET A 83 17.07 12.57 -9.16
CA MET A 83 17.71 11.78 -10.22
C MET A 83 16.98 11.91 -11.55
N SER A 84 15.64 11.92 -11.54
CA SER A 84 14.85 12.07 -12.76
C SER A 84 15.01 13.46 -13.37
N ILE A 85 14.95 14.52 -12.56
CA ILE A 85 15.12 15.89 -13.05
C ILE A 85 16.51 16.07 -13.65
N ALA A 86 17.57 15.63 -12.95
CA ALA A 86 18.94 15.72 -13.46
C ALA A 86 19.13 14.95 -14.78
N ALA A 87 18.52 13.76 -14.91
CA ALA A 87 18.54 13.00 -16.16
C ALA A 87 17.84 13.73 -17.31
N LEU A 88 16.67 14.34 -17.06
CA LEU A 88 15.93 15.13 -18.04
C LEU A 88 16.72 16.38 -18.47
N GLU A 89 17.35 17.07 -17.52
CA GLU A 89 18.23 18.23 -17.76
C GLU A 89 19.45 17.85 -18.60
N ALA A 90 19.98 16.64 -18.40
CA ALA A 90 21.03 16.05 -19.24
C ALA A 90 20.51 15.49 -20.59
N HIS A 91 19.27 15.85 -20.97
CA HIS A 91 18.60 15.44 -22.21
C HIS A 91 18.42 13.92 -22.38
N LYS A 92 18.23 13.19 -21.28
CA LYS A 92 17.91 11.75 -21.27
C LYS A 92 16.41 11.53 -21.16
N HIS A 93 15.90 10.43 -21.73
CA HIS A 93 14.54 9.96 -21.45
C HIS A 93 14.53 9.21 -20.11
N VAL A 94 13.44 9.27 -19.36
CA VAL A 94 13.39 8.72 -17.99
C VAL A 94 12.17 7.81 -17.79
N LEU A 95 12.43 6.61 -17.29
CA LEU A 95 11.41 5.76 -16.67
C LEU A 95 11.72 5.68 -15.18
N CYS A 96 10.86 6.28 -14.36
CA CYS A 96 11.03 6.33 -12.92
C CYS A 96 10.09 5.32 -12.24
N GLU A 97 10.62 4.50 -11.33
CA GLU A 97 9.81 3.57 -10.56
C GLU A 97 8.74 4.28 -9.72
N LYS A 98 7.71 3.50 -9.36
CA LYS A 98 6.67 3.92 -8.42
C LYS A 98 7.18 3.78 -6.97
N PRO A 99 6.63 4.55 -6.00
CA PRO A 99 5.80 5.74 -6.19
C PRO A 99 6.57 6.85 -6.93
N PHE A 100 5.91 7.57 -7.83
CA PHE A 100 6.56 8.45 -8.80
C PHE A 100 7.46 9.53 -8.17
N ALA A 101 7.03 10.06 -7.03
CA ALA A 101 7.78 10.97 -6.17
C ALA A 101 7.26 10.86 -4.72
N ARG A 102 7.87 11.57 -3.75
CA ARG A 102 7.33 11.58 -2.38
C ARG A 102 6.11 12.47 -2.21
N THR A 103 6.06 13.55 -2.96
CA THR A 103 4.97 14.53 -2.87
C THR A 103 4.51 14.96 -4.25
N GLY A 104 3.28 15.47 -4.34
CA GLY A 104 2.75 16.06 -5.57
C GLY A 104 3.60 17.22 -6.09
N ALA A 105 4.24 17.99 -5.18
CA ALA A 105 5.13 19.08 -5.55
C ALA A 105 6.43 18.58 -6.20
N GLU A 106 7.00 17.48 -5.69
CA GLU A 106 8.14 16.83 -6.35
C GLU A 106 7.77 16.28 -7.73
N ALA A 107 6.61 15.62 -7.84
CA ALA A 107 6.11 15.09 -9.10
C ALA A 107 5.88 16.19 -10.16
N GLU A 108 5.35 17.35 -9.76
CA GLU A 108 5.16 18.49 -10.68
C GLU A 108 6.50 19.05 -11.18
N ARG A 109 7.54 19.10 -10.34
CA ARG A 109 8.88 19.50 -10.79
C ARG A 109 9.44 18.55 -11.83
N MET A 110 9.22 17.24 -11.67
CA MET A 110 9.62 16.24 -12.67
C MET A 110 8.88 16.45 -13.99
N LEU A 111 7.56 16.67 -13.96
CA LEU A 111 6.75 16.98 -15.14
C LEU A 111 7.24 18.25 -15.84
N GLN A 112 7.52 19.30 -15.08
CA GLN A 112 8.01 20.55 -15.63
C GLN A 112 9.38 20.36 -16.32
N ALA A 113 10.30 19.60 -15.72
CA ALA A 113 11.58 19.27 -16.34
C ALA A 113 11.38 18.52 -17.67
N ALA A 114 10.49 17.52 -17.70
CA ALA A 114 10.19 16.77 -18.92
C ALA A 114 9.65 17.67 -20.04
N ARG A 115 8.71 18.57 -19.71
CA ARG A 115 8.16 19.58 -20.64
C ARG A 115 9.24 20.53 -21.15
N THR A 116 10.07 21.06 -20.25
CA THR A 116 11.14 22.02 -20.59
C THR A 116 12.18 21.41 -21.53
N HIS A 117 12.60 20.18 -21.29
CA HIS A 117 13.67 19.53 -22.05
C HIS A 117 13.18 18.69 -23.23
N GLY A 118 11.85 18.55 -23.40
CA GLY A 118 11.23 17.80 -24.48
C GLY A 118 11.60 16.31 -24.45
N LYS A 119 11.66 15.73 -23.25
CA LYS A 119 12.06 14.35 -23.02
C LYS A 119 10.93 13.53 -22.43
N ALA A 120 10.87 12.27 -22.84
CA ALA A 120 9.88 11.34 -22.33
C ALA A 120 10.14 11.09 -20.83
N LEU A 121 9.05 11.10 -20.07
CA LEU A 121 9.03 10.76 -18.66
C LEU A 121 7.83 9.83 -18.43
N ALA A 122 8.05 8.74 -17.72
CA ALA A 122 7.01 7.78 -17.37
C ALA A 122 7.17 7.27 -15.94
N CYS A 123 6.04 6.91 -15.32
CA CYS A 123 6.00 6.21 -14.04
C CYS A 123 5.92 4.70 -14.27
N GLY A 124 6.65 3.92 -13.46
CA GLY A 124 6.70 2.46 -13.46
C GLY A 124 5.41 1.78 -12.96
N PHE A 125 4.27 2.08 -13.56
CA PHE A 125 3.00 1.40 -13.31
C PHE A 125 2.80 0.16 -14.19
N ASN A 126 3.65 -0.84 -13.97
CA ASN A 126 3.62 -2.09 -14.75
C ASN A 126 2.24 -2.76 -14.67
N HIS A 127 1.47 -2.58 -13.58
CA HIS A 127 0.19 -3.28 -13.40
C HIS A 127 -0.83 -3.05 -14.51
N ARG A 128 -0.83 -1.88 -15.16
CA ARG A 128 -1.67 -1.57 -16.33
C ARG A 128 -1.51 -2.57 -17.48
N HIS A 129 -0.36 -3.25 -17.52
CA HIS A 129 0.09 -4.11 -18.59
C HIS A 129 -0.09 -5.61 -18.27
N HIS A 130 -0.67 -5.96 -17.12
CA HIS A 130 -1.12 -7.33 -16.90
C HIS A 130 -2.25 -7.66 -17.89
N PRO A 131 -2.20 -8.79 -18.60
CA PRO A 131 -3.20 -9.17 -19.60
C PRO A 131 -4.66 -9.05 -19.14
N ALA A 132 -4.98 -9.48 -17.92
CA ALA A 132 -6.35 -9.39 -17.41
C ALA A 132 -6.82 -7.93 -17.21
N LEU A 133 -5.93 -7.06 -16.71
CA LEU A 133 -6.20 -5.63 -16.52
C LEU A 133 -6.26 -4.87 -17.84
N ALA A 134 -5.36 -5.19 -18.77
CA ALA A 134 -5.37 -4.62 -20.11
C ALA A 134 -6.67 -4.99 -20.86
N GLU A 135 -7.14 -6.24 -20.72
CA GLU A 135 -8.40 -6.68 -21.30
C GLU A 135 -9.60 -6.02 -20.62
N LEU A 136 -9.64 -5.92 -19.28
CA LEU A 136 -10.69 -5.20 -18.57
C LEU A 136 -10.77 -3.73 -19.06
N ARG A 137 -9.63 -3.06 -19.17
CA ARG A 137 -9.57 -1.69 -19.71
C ARG A 137 -10.10 -1.63 -21.13
N ARG A 138 -9.74 -2.58 -22.00
CA ARG A 138 -10.28 -2.68 -23.37
C ARG A 138 -11.80 -2.80 -23.38
N LEU A 139 -12.39 -3.64 -22.51
CA LEU A 139 -13.85 -3.79 -22.39
C LEU A 139 -14.53 -2.50 -21.92
N VAL A 140 -13.93 -1.78 -20.97
CA VAL A 140 -14.42 -0.47 -20.52
C VAL A 140 -14.36 0.55 -21.66
N THR A 141 -13.21 0.70 -22.34
CA THR A 141 -13.02 1.67 -23.43
C THR A 141 -13.96 1.39 -24.62
N GLN A 142 -14.29 0.13 -24.90
CA GLN A 142 -15.24 -0.24 -25.95
C GLN A 142 -16.71 -0.07 -25.54
N GLY A 143 -16.99 0.38 -24.31
CA GLY A 143 -18.35 0.56 -23.81
C GLY A 143 -19.10 -0.74 -23.53
N ARG A 144 -18.40 -1.88 -23.43
CA ARG A 144 -19.01 -3.18 -23.10
C ARG A 144 -19.60 -3.16 -21.70
N MET A 145 -18.94 -2.48 -20.76
CA MET A 145 -19.42 -2.31 -19.39
C MET A 145 -20.56 -1.28 -19.27
N GLY A 146 -20.83 -0.48 -20.31
CA GLY A 146 -21.59 0.77 -20.18
C GLY A 146 -20.79 1.80 -19.38
N ARG A 147 -21.47 2.75 -18.71
CA ARG A 147 -20.79 3.59 -17.73
C ARG A 147 -20.40 2.75 -16.52
N VAL A 148 -19.17 2.92 -16.04
CA VAL A 148 -18.71 2.30 -14.79
C VAL A 148 -19.35 3.02 -13.61
N LEU A 149 -19.92 2.27 -12.67
CA LEU A 149 -20.69 2.79 -11.53
C LEU A 149 -19.89 2.68 -10.24
N TRP A 150 -19.18 1.59 -10.05
CA TRP A 150 -18.36 1.37 -8.87
C TRP A 150 -17.20 0.40 -9.11
N ALA A 151 -16.21 0.45 -8.23
CA ALA A 151 -15.16 -0.57 -8.17
C ALA A 151 -14.72 -0.85 -6.73
N ARG A 152 -14.23 -2.07 -6.47
CA ARG A 152 -13.63 -2.47 -5.19
C ARG A 152 -12.28 -3.10 -5.48
N PHE A 153 -11.26 -2.66 -4.77
CA PHE A 153 -9.91 -3.14 -4.95
C PHE A 153 -9.35 -3.65 -3.62
N ALA A 154 -9.02 -4.93 -3.55
CA ALA A 154 -8.26 -5.50 -2.45
C ALA A 154 -6.86 -5.84 -2.97
N TYR A 155 -5.85 -5.17 -2.42
CA TYR A 155 -4.45 -5.41 -2.75
C TYR A 155 -3.66 -5.63 -1.46
N GLY A 156 -3.31 -6.88 -1.21
CA GLY A 156 -2.61 -7.26 0.00
C GLY A 156 -1.42 -8.15 -0.27
N ILE A 157 -0.38 -7.92 0.50
CA ILE A 157 0.83 -8.75 0.55
C ILE A 157 1.06 -9.17 2.00
N GLY A 158 1.62 -10.36 2.21
CA GLY A 158 2.09 -10.75 3.53
C GLY A 158 3.42 -10.06 3.81
N GLY A 159 3.43 -9.10 4.73
CA GLY A 159 4.67 -8.62 5.33
C GLY A 159 5.41 -9.77 6.01
N ARG A 160 6.72 -9.61 6.19
CA ARG A 160 7.60 -10.64 6.72
C ARG A 160 8.18 -10.22 8.07
N ASP A 161 8.66 -11.18 8.84
CA ASP A 161 9.36 -10.89 10.08
C ASP A 161 10.55 -9.96 9.81
N GLY A 162 10.68 -8.92 10.62
CA GLY A 162 11.73 -7.91 10.47
C GLY A 162 11.48 -6.87 9.38
N TYR A 163 10.27 -6.79 8.80
CA TYR A 163 9.91 -5.77 7.79
C TYR A 163 10.21 -4.34 8.26
N GLU A 164 10.05 -4.07 9.56
CA GLU A 164 10.36 -2.81 10.22
C GLU A 164 11.84 -2.39 10.14
N ASN A 165 12.74 -3.32 9.79
CA ASN A 165 14.17 -3.05 9.62
C ASN A 165 14.55 -2.73 8.16
N GLU A 166 13.60 -2.77 7.24
CA GLU A 166 13.84 -2.46 5.83
C GLU A 166 13.78 -0.96 5.56
N TRP A 167 14.40 -0.51 4.47
CA TRP A 167 14.24 0.86 3.98
C TRP A 167 12.78 1.24 3.70
N ARG A 168 11.90 0.25 3.47
CA ARG A 168 10.46 0.47 3.28
C ARG A 168 9.72 0.89 4.55
N ALA A 169 10.32 0.66 5.71
CA ALA A 169 9.82 1.08 7.00
C ALA A 169 10.50 2.36 7.50
N ASP A 170 11.40 2.96 6.71
CA ASP A 170 12.09 4.22 7.05
C ASP A 170 11.35 5.41 6.41
N PRO A 171 10.67 6.26 7.22
CA PRO A 171 9.93 7.43 6.73
C PRO A 171 10.80 8.45 5.99
N ALA A 172 12.13 8.45 6.22
CA ALA A 172 13.04 9.34 5.51
C ALA A 172 13.25 8.93 4.05
N GLN A 173 13.05 7.64 3.74
CA GLN A 173 13.34 7.08 2.43
C GLN A 173 12.11 6.85 1.55
N VAL A 174 10.95 6.63 2.15
CA VAL A 174 9.69 6.34 1.46
C VAL A 174 8.82 7.58 1.25
N ALA A 175 7.71 7.39 0.53
CA ALA A 175 6.70 8.42 0.26
C ALA A 175 5.44 8.28 1.17
N GLY A 176 5.34 7.19 1.93
CA GLY A 176 4.19 6.82 2.75
C GLY A 176 4.24 5.33 3.08
N GLY A 177 3.25 4.84 3.84
CA GLY A 177 3.17 3.43 4.19
C GLY A 177 2.62 2.57 3.05
N GLN A 178 1.93 1.50 3.41
CA GLN A 178 1.47 0.49 2.48
C GLN A 178 0.49 1.02 1.41
N LEU A 179 -0.28 2.08 1.70
CA LEU A 179 -1.13 2.71 0.69
C LEU A 179 -0.30 3.35 -0.42
N MET A 180 0.76 4.08 -0.06
CA MET A 180 1.63 4.72 -1.04
C MET A 180 2.53 3.71 -1.77
N GLU A 181 3.02 2.68 -1.07
CA GLU A 181 3.92 1.70 -1.66
C GLU A 181 3.21 0.73 -2.62
N GLN A 182 2.10 0.12 -2.22
CA GLN A 182 1.37 -0.86 -3.04
C GLN A 182 0.05 -0.31 -3.56
N GLY A 183 -0.73 0.32 -2.68
CA GLY A 183 -2.07 0.83 -3.00
C GLY A 183 -2.08 1.90 -4.09
N ILE A 184 -0.95 2.56 -4.37
CA ILE A 184 -0.81 3.51 -5.47
C ILE A 184 -1.09 2.86 -6.85
N HIS A 185 -0.80 1.57 -7.03
CA HIS A 185 -1.22 0.84 -8.23
C HIS A 185 -2.74 0.71 -8.34
N ALA A 186 -3.44 0.57 -7.21
CA ALA A 186 -4.90 0.53 -7.21
C ALA A 186 -5.48 1.90 -7.56
N VAL A 187 -4.92 2.99 -7.00
CA VAL A 187 -5.29 4.37 -7.37
C VAL A 187 -5.11 4.60 -8.87
N ASP A 188 -3.95 4.20 -9.40
CA ASP A 188 -3.64 4.29 -10.83
C ASP A 188 -4.68 3.56 -11.70
N LEU A 189 -4.89 2.27 -11.46
CA LEU A 189 -5.82 1.46 -12.23
C LEU A 189 -7.25 2.00 -12.16
N LEU A 190 -7.71 2.39 -10.97
CA LEU A 190 -9.05 2.95 -10.77
C LEU A 190 -9.23 4.26 -11.54
N ARG A 191 -8.22 5.13 -11.59
CA ARG A 191 -8.27 6.33 -12.44
C ARG A 191 -8.40 5.99 -13.91
N THR A 192 -7.62 5.03 -14.40
CA THR A 192 -7.67 4.64 -15.82
C THR A 192 -9.00 3.99 -16.22
N LEU A 193 -9.73 3.40 -15.27
CA LEU A 193 -10.98 2.67 -15.53
C LEU A 193 -12.24 3.52 -15.25
N LEU A 194 -12.21 4.37 -14.22
CA LEU A 194 -13.37 5.14 -13.75
C LEU A 194 -13.26 6.64 -14.05
N GLY A 195 -12.09 7.13 -14.48
CA GLY A 195 -11.78 8.55 -14.63
C GLY A 195 -11.12 9.15 -13.39
N ASP A 196 -10.79 10.45 -13.46
CA ASP A 196 -10.10 11.14 -12.37
C ASP A 196 -10.90 11.19 -11.07
N VAL A 197 -10.17 11.28 -9.95
CA VAL A 197 -10.73 11.34 -8.60
C VAL A 197 -11.06 12.79 -8.24
N GLU A 198 -12.32 13.03 -7.87
CA GLU A 198 -12.82 14.33 -7.41
C GLU A 198 -12.59 14.54 -5.90
N SER A 199 -12.80 13.49 -5.09
CA SER A 199 -12.55 13.53 -3.65
C SER A 199 -12.22 12.16 -3.09
N THR A 200 -11.48 12.14 -1.98
CA THR A 200 -11.00 10.92 -1.32
C THR A 200 -10.95 11.09 0.19
N THR A 201 -11.01 9.98 0.91
CA THR A 201 -10.67 9.89 2.33
C THR A 201 -10.16 8.48 2.64
N ALA A 202 -9.39 8.31 3.71
CA ALA A 202 -8.91 7.00 4.14
C ALA A 202 -9.08 6.78 5.64
N VAL A 203 -9.04 5.52 6.05
CA VAL A 203 -8.75 5.08 7.42
C VAL A 203 -7.44 4.29 7.34
N ARG A 204 -6.55 4.51 8.30
CA ARG A 204 -5.22 3.91 8.34
C ARG A 204 -4.96 3.28 9.69
N ASN A 205 -4.15 2.24 9.71
CA ASN A 205 -3.70 1.61 10.93
C ASN A 205 -2.25 1.14 10.78
N THR A 206 -1.57 1.06 11.92
CA THR A 206 -0.28 0.37 12.06
C THR A 206 -0.50 -0.72 13.12
N ALA A 207 -0.85 -1.92 12.67
CA ALA A 207 -1.34 -2.99 13.53
C ALA A 207 -0.24 -3.98 13.97
N VAL A 208 0.58 -4.45 13.02
CA VAL A 208 1.52 -5.55 13.24
C VAL A 208 2.94 -5.04 13.43
N TRP A 209 3.32 -3.93 12.78
CA TRP A 209 4.66 -3.36 12.86
C TRP A 209 4.65 -1.97 13.49
N PRO A 210 4.34 -1.80 14.79
CA PRO A 210 4.25 -0.48 15.43
C PRO A 210 5.53 0.36 15.32
N ALA A 211 6.69 -0.30 15.19
CA ALA A 211 7.99 0.36 15.00
C ALA A 211 8.11 1.13 13.67
N MET A 212 7.24 0.86 12.67
CA MET A 212 7.24 1.59 11.40
C MET A 212 6.47 2.92 11.45
N ALA A 213 5.81 3.22 12.57
CA ALA A 213 5.08 4.47 12.73
C ALA A 213 5.98 5.69 12.40
N PRO A 214 5.48 6.70 11.67
CA PRO A 214 4.08 6.97 11.35
C PRO A 214 3.56 6.28 10.07
N LEU A 215 4.30 5.33 9.48
CA LEU A 215 3.84 4.61 8.29
C LEU A 215 2.74 3.61 8.65
N GLU A 216 1.69 3.54 7.82
CA GLU A 216 0.62 2.56 7.98
C GLU A 216 0.97 1.21 7.34
N ASP A 217 0.56 0.10 7.98
CA ASP A 217 0.63 -1.25 7.41
C ASP A 217 -0.73 -1.73 6.86
N ASP A 218 -1.80 -0.98 7.14
CA ASP A 218 -3.16 -1.23 6.66
C ASP A 218 -3.87 0.08 6.34
N ALA A 219 -4.55 0.13 5.19
CA ALA A 219 -5.31 1.29 4.78
C ALA A 219 -6.59 0.91 4.00
N MET A 220 -7.70 1.53 4.36
CA MET A 220 -8.95 1.51 3.60
C MET A 220 -9.23 2.90 3.04
N VAL A 221 -9.52 3.00 1.75
CA VAL A 221 -9.72 4.28 1.04
C VAL A 221 -11.07 4.29 0.35
N LEU A 222 -11.76 5.43 0.40
CA LEU A 222 -12.95 5.72 -0.38
C LEU A 222 -12.66 6.82 -1.40
N LEU A 223 -12.97 6.57 -2.66
CA LEU A 223 -12.76 7.49 -3.77
C LEU A 223 -14.10 7.83 -4.43
N ARG A 224 -14.31 9.12 -4.72
CA ARG A 224 -15.35 9.60 -5.63
C ARG A 224 -14.67 10.09 -6.90
N HIS A 225 -15.11 9.58 -8.04
CA HIS A 225 -14.59 9.93 -9.35
C HIS A 225 -15.49 10.96 -10.03
N HIS A 226 -14.90 11.78 -10.91
CA HIS A 226 -15.66 12.59 -11.82
C HIS A 226 -16.62 11.71 -12.65
N GLY A 227 -17.87 12.17 -12.80
CA GLY A 227 -18.93 11.37 -13.42
C GLY A 227 -19.73 10.48 -12.43
N GLY A 228 -19.41 10.56 -11.14
CA GLY A 228 -20.23 10.02 -10.05
C GLY A 228 -19.97 8.55 -9.70
N ALA A 229 -18.97 7.91 -10.32
CA ALA A 229 -18.54 6.58 -9.92
C ALA A 229 -17.83 6.63 -8.56
N MET A 230 -17.94 5.55 -7.78
CA MET A 230 -17.27 5.43 -6.47
C MET A 230 -16.38 4.21 -6.44
N SER A 231 -15.26 4.27 -5.74
CA SER A 231 -14.45 3.07 -5.54
C SER A 231 -13.85 2.97 -4.14
N THR A 232 -13.49 1.74 -3.77
CA THR A 232 -12.80 1.46 -2.51
C THR A 232 -11.47 0.76 -2.76
N ILE A 233 -10.48 1.06 -1.92
CA ILE A 233 -9.20 0.35 -1.89
C ILE A 233 -8.98 -0.20 -0.48
N HIS A 234 -8.57 -1.45 -0.37
CA HIS A 234 -7.94 -2.01 0.82
C HIS A 234 -6.50 -2.36 0.45
N SER A 235 -5.54 -1.64 1.01
CA SER A 235 -4.10 -1.86 0.81
C SER A 235 -3.48 -2.30 2.13
N THR A 236 -2.88 -3.49 2.17
CA THR A 236 -2.45 -4.06 3.45
C THR A 236 -1.18 -4.93 3.36
N LEU A 237 -0.38 -4.90 4.42
CA LEU A 237 0.74 -5.81 4.68
C LEU A 237 0.30 -7.02 5.51
N THR A 238 -0.95 -7.06 5.99
CA THR A 238 -1.45 -8.13 6.86
C THR A 238 -2.21 -9.22 6.09
N GLN A 239 -2.08 -9.23 4.76
CA GLN A 239 -2.70 -10.22 3.88
C GLN A 239 -1.74 -11.40 3.70
N TRP A 240 -1.74 -12.31 4.66
CA TRP A 240 -0.79 -13.44 4.75
C TRP A 240 -0.73 -14.34 3.52
N VAL A 241 -1.82 -14.40 2.76
CA VAL A 241 -1.85 -14.97 1.42
C VAL A 241 -2.09 -13.85 0.43
N ASN A 242 -1.05 -13.49 -0.32
CA ASN A 242 -1.05 -12.42 -1.30
C ASN A 242 -2.35 -12.40 -2.13
N LEU A 243 -3.03 -11.26 -2.12
CA LEU A 243 -4.30 -11.06 -2.79
C LEU A 243 -4.20 -9.87 -3.73
N PHE A 244 -4.66 -10.09 -4.95
CA PHE A 244 -4.93 -9.03 -5.90
C PHE A 244 -6.31 -9.29 -6.48
N ARG A 245 -7.28 -8.45 -6.11
CA ARG A 245 -8.65 -8.56 -6.60
C ARG A 245 -9.21 -7.18 -6.91
N LEU A 246 -9.67 -7.01 -8.13
CA LEU A 246 -10.39 -5.83 -8.59
C LEU A 246 -11.77 -6.27 -9.07
N GLU A 247 -12.81 -5.74 -8.44
CA GLU A 247 -14.20 -5.88 -8.87
C GLU A 247 -14.68 -4.55 -9.45
N LEU A 248 -15.45 -4.59 -10.53
CA LEU A 248 -15.93 -3.42 -11.23
C LEU A 248 -17.36 -3.66 -11.71
N GLY A 249 -18.28 -2.77 -11.31
CA GLY A 249 -19.68 -2.81 -11.76
C GLY A 249 -19.96 -1.69 -12.76
N GLY A 250 -20.49 -2.03 -13.92
CA GLY A 250 -21.00 -1.10 -14.92
C GLY A 250 -22.50 -1.27 -15.16
N GLU A 251 -23.09 -0.37 -15.95
CA GLU A 251 -24.52 -0.40 -16.31
C GLU A 251 -24.97 -1.65 -17.08
N ARG A 252 -24.02 -2.33 -17.74
CA ARG A 252 -24.29 -3.46 -18.63
C ARG A 252 -23.69 -4.77 -18.17
N ALA A 253 -22.62 -4.73 -17.38
CA ALA A 253 -21.93 -5.91 -16.89
C ALA A 253 -21.18 -5.61 -15.60
N THR A 254 -20.88 -6.67 -14.85
CA THR A 254 -19.90 -6.66 -13.76
C THR A 254 -18.68 -7.44 -14.21
N ALA A 255 -17.49 -7.03 -13.79
CA ALA A 255 -16.25 -7.74 -14.05
C ALA A 255 -15.43 -7.91 -12.77
N GLU A 256 -14.66 -8.98 -12.73
CA GLU A 256 -13.69 -9.25 -11.67
C GLU A 256 -12.37 -9.68 -12.28
N VAL A 257 -11.28 -9.07 -11.82
CA VAL A 257 -9.91 -9.52 -12.07
C VAL A 257 -9.33 -10.07 -10.78
N GLN A 258 -8.73 -11.26 -10.86
CA GLN A 258 -7.95 -11.83 -9.77
C GLN A 258 -6.55 -12.24 -10.23
N GLY A 259 -5.57 -12.06 -9.35
CA GLY A 259 -4.19 -12.52 -9.52
C GLY A 259 -3.33 -11.66 -10.45
N LEU A 260 -2.01 -11.85 -10.37
CA LEU A 260 -0.99 -11.12 -11.15
C LEU A 260 0.10 -12.05 -11.74
N ALA A 261 -0.09 -13.37 -11.67
CA ALA A 261 0.95 -14.40 -11.74
C ALA A 261 1.83 -14.43 -10.46
N GLY A 262 2.81 -15.34 -10.43
CA GLY A 262 3.72 -15.50 -9.29
C GLY A 262 2.97 -15.81 -7.99
N SER A 263 3.33 -15.10 -6.91
CA SER A 263 2.72 -15.28 -5.59
C SER A 263 1.24 -14.86 -5.50
N TYR A 264 0.72 -14.11 -6.48
CA TYR A 264 -0.68 -13.72 -6.55
C TYR A 264 -1.55 -14.72 -7.33
N GLY A 265 -0.96 -15.79 -7.87
CA GLY A 265 -1.67 -16.82 -8.63
C GLY A 265 -2.03 -16.42 -10.07
N THR A 266 -2.62 -17.36 -10.81
CA THR A 266 -3.00 -17.17 -12.22
C THR A 266 -3.95 -16.00 -12.39
N GLN A 267 -3.66 -15.13 -13.35
CA GLN A 267 -4.52 -14.01 -13.71
C GLN A 267 -5.84 -14.51 -14.30
N THR A 268 -6.96 -13.99 -13.82
CA THR A 268 -8.28 -14.28 -14.36
C THR A 268 -9.07 -13.00 -14.58
N LEU A 269 -9.90 -13.00 -15.61
CA LEU A 269 -10.96 -11.99 -15.82
C LEU A 269 -12.27 -12.74 -15.93
N THR A 270 -13.23 -12.42 -15.08
CA THR A 270 -14.59 -12.93 -15.15
C THR A 270 -15.55 -11.79 -15.43
N VAL A 271 -16.46 -11.96 -16.37
CA VAL A 271 -17.46 -10.95 -16.75
C VAL A 271 -18.85 -11.55 -16.67
N TRP A 272 -19.76 -10.85 -16.00
CA TRP A 272 -21.18 -11.19 -15.87
C TRP A 272 -22.01 -10.12 -16.58
N ASP A 273 -22.62 -10.47 -17.71
CA ASP A 273 -23.54 -9.59 -18.42
C ASP A 273 -24.86 -9.45 -17.66
N ARG A 274 -25.37 -8.22 -17.50
CA ARG A 274 -26.59 -7.93 -16.73
C ARG A 274 -27.84 -8.68 -17.24
N THR A 275 -27.87 -9.03 -18.52
CA THR A 275 -29.00 -9.70 -19.18
C THR A 275 -29.06 -11.20 -18.94
N ASP A 276 -27.95 -11.82 -18.53
CA ASP A 276 -27.79 -13.27 -18.56
C ASP A 276 -28.06 -13.92 -17.19
N GLY A 277 -28.47 -13.11 -16.21
CA GLY A 277 -28.72 -13.53 -14.84
C GLY A 277 -27.45 -13.78 -14.01
N PRO A 278 -27.58 -14.07 -12.70
CA PRO A 278 -26.44 -14.11 -11.78
C PRO A 278 -25.54 -15.36 -11.92
N PHE A 279 -25.93 -16.35 -12.73
CA PHE A 279 -25.25 -17.65 -12.81
C PHE A 279 -24.44 -17.86 -14.11
N SER A 280 -24.53 -16.92 -15.06
CA SER A 280 -23.77 -16.97 -16.32
C SER A 280 -22.59 -16.02 -16.26
N ALA A 281 -21.38 -16.52 -16.55
CA ALA A 281 -20.16 -15.72 -16.54
C ALA A 281 -19.20 -16.16 -17.65
N ALA A 282 -18.61 -15.19 -18.34
CA ALA A 282 -17.48 -15.44 -19.22
C ALA A 282 -16.19 -15.31 -18.41
N ARG A 283 -15.50 -16.44 -18.17
CA ARG A 283 -14.22 -16.47 -17.46
C ARG A 283 -13.07 -16.75 -18.42
N THR A 284 -12.06 -15.91 -18.38
CA THR A 284 -10.80 -16.05 -19.12
C THR A 284 -9.65 -16.20 -18.14
N GLU A 285 -8.82 -17.23 -18.34
CA GLU A 285 -7.55 -17.40 -17.61
C GLU A 285 -6.38 -16.96 -18.49
N PHE A 286 -5.55 -16.05 -17.99
CA PHE A 286 -4.34 -15.61 -18.67
C PHE A 286 -3.16 -16.39 -18.10
N ARG A 287 -2.87 -17.54 -18.72
CA ARG A 287 -1.79 -18.44 -18.31
C ARG A 287 -0.44 -17.93 -18.82
N GLY A 288 0.61 -18.19 -18.03
CA GLY A 288 1.99 -17.77 -18.33
C GLY A 288 2.61 -16.98 -17.18
N GLY A 289 3.87 -16.58 -17.34
CA GLY A 289 4.56 -15.70 -16.40
C GLY A 289 4.11 -14.24 -16.50
N ASP A 290 4.70 -13.40 -15.64
CA ASP A 290 4.45 -11.96 -15.65
C ASP A 290 5.10 -11.30 -16.88
N ARG A 291 4.26 -10.86 -17.83
CA ARG A 291 4.68 -10.12 -19.03
C ARG A 291 4.43 -8.61 -18.93
N SER A 292 4.02 -8.12 -17.77
CA SER A 292 3.67 -6.70 -17.58
C SER A 292 4.89 -5.79 -17.78
N TRP A 293 6.05 -6.19 -17.26
CA TRP A 293 7.32 -5.46 -17.40
C TRP A 293 7.75 -5.26 -18.85
N GLN A 294 7.64 -6.31 -19.66
CA GLN A 294 8.01 -6.25 -21.09
C GLN A 294 7.06 -5.31 -21.85
N GLN A 295 5.76 -5.42 -21.59
CA GLN A 295 4.75 -4.59 -22.23
C GLN A 295 4.83 -3.12 -21.78
N GLU A 296 5.20 -2.86 -20.53
CA GLU A 296 5.48 -1.51 -20.03
C GLU A 296 6.73 -0.94 -20.70
N TRP A 297 7.80 -1.72 -20.83
CA TRP A 297 9.01 -1.29 -21.53
C TRP A 297 8.71 -0.92 -22.99
N GLU A 298 7.95 -1.75 -23.71
CA GLU A 298 7.49 -1.45 -25.07
C GLU A 298 6.59 -0.21 -25.14
N TYR A 299 5.75 0.01 -24.13
CA TYR A 299 4.96 1.23 -24.02
C TYR A 299 5.84 2.46 -23.80
N PHE A 300 6.84 2.37 -22.93
CA PHE A 300 7.78 3.45 -22.68
C PHE A 300 8.61 3.79 -23.93
N LEU A 301 9.06 2.80 -24.71
CA LEU A 301 9.75 3.06 -25.98
C LEU A 301 8.88 3.85 -26.97
N ARG A 302 7.56 3.62 -27.01
CA ARG A 302 6.65 4.46 -27.80
C ARG A 302 6.55 5.90 -27.29
N LEU A 303 6.69 6.12 -25.98
CA LEU A 303 6.78 7.47 -25.42
C LEU A 303 8.13 8.12 -25.74
N VAL A 304 9.22 7.36 -25.85
CA VAL A 304 10.52 7.87 -26.32
C VAL A 304 10.42 8.40 -27.75
N ASP A 305 9.66 7.72 -28.62
CA ASP A 305 9.37 8.18 -29.98
C ASP A 305 8.40 9.37 -30.04
N ASN A 306 7.65 9.62 -28.97
CA ASN A 306 6.71 10.73 -28.84
C ASN A 306 6.83 11.43 -27.47
N PRO A 307 7.95 12.12 -27.19
CA PRO A 307 8.26 12.62 -25.85
C PRO A 307 7.34 13.75 -25.36
N GLY A 308 6.45 14.26 -26.22
CA GLY A 308 5.41 15.21 -25.83
C GLY A 308 4.20 14.56 -25.16
N ASP A 309 4.03 13.23 -25.26
CA ASP A 309 3.03 12.49 -24.48
C ASP A 309 3.58 12.19 -23.08
N LEU A 310 3.06 12.93 -22.10
CA LEU A 310 3.41 12.79 -20.69
C LEU A 310 2.34 12.06 -19.88
N SER A 311 1.36 11.40 -20.53
CA SER A 311 0.20 10.79 -19.86
C SER A 311 0.59 9.84 -18.72
N SER A 312 1.61 9.01 -18.93
CA SER A 312 2.13 8.11 -17.89
C SER A 312 2.70 8.85 -16.67
N ALA A 313 3.47 9.91 -16.89
CA ALA A 313 4.02 10.72 -15.80
C ALA A 313 2.94 11.55 -15.10
N GLU A 314 1.98 12.08 -15.85
CA GLU A 314 0.85 12.85 -15.31
C GLU A 314 -0.03 11.98 -14.43
N ASP A 315 -0.23 10.72 -14.83
CA ASP A 315 -0.91 9.74 -13.99
C ASP A 315 -0.12 9.40 -12.72
N GLY A 316 1.21 9.27 -12.82
CA GLY A 316 2.10 9.12 -11.66
C GLY A 316 1.94 10.25 -10.66
N ALA A 317 1.98 11.49 -11.15
CA ALA A 317 1.79 12.68 -10.33
C ALA A 317 0.37 12.79 -9.75
N ALA A 318 -0.66 12.39 -10.51
CA ALA A 318 -2.03 12.36 -10.03
C ALA A 318 -2.22 11.31 -8.92
N ALA A 319 -1.66 10.11 -9.08
CA ALA A 319 -1.75 9.05 -8.09
C ALA A 319 -1.11 9.44 -6.75
N VAL A 320 0.08 10.07 -6.78
CA VAL A 320 0.73 10.61 -5.56
C VAL A 320 -0.18 11.64 -4.87
N ARG A 321 -0.70 12.63 -5.61
CA ARG A 321 -1.59 13.66 -5.06
C ARG A 321 -2.87 13.09 -4.44
N ILE A 322 -3.42 12.03 -5.03
CA ILE A 322 -4.63 11.38 -4.51
C ILE A 322 -4.33 10.62 -3.22
N VAL A 323 -3.18 9.94 -3.12
CA VAL A 323 -2.78 9.29 -1.86
C VAL A 323 -2.50 10.34 -0.78
N GLU A 324 -1.82 11.45 -1.09
CA GLU A 324 -1.63 12.57 -0.16
C GLU A 324 -2.96 13.14 0.34
N ALA A 325 -3.93 13.36 -0.58
CA ALA A 325 -5.26 13.81 -0.22
C ALA A 325 -6.02 12.77 0.65
N ALA A 326 -5.82 11.48 0.39
CA ALA A 326 -6.41 10.42 1.21
C ALA A 326 -5.86 10.41 2.64
N TYR A 327 -4.54 10.63 2.78
CA TYR A 327 -3.89 10.80 4.09
C TYR A 327 -4.39 12.03 4.83
N GLN A 328 -4.50 13.18 4.16
CA GLN A 328 -5.07 14.39 4.76
C GLN A 328 -6.53 14.19 5.18
N GLY A 329 -7.33 13.51 4.35
CA GLY A 329 -8.72 13.19 4.66
C GLY A 329 -8.87 12.27 5.87
N ALA A 330 -7.94 11.33 6.07
CA ALA A 330 -7.93 10.43 7.21
C ALA A 330 -7.83 11.17 8.55
N ASP A 331 -7.01 12.22 8.60
CA ASP A 331 -6.79 13.02 9.80
C ASP A 331 -8.03 13.87 10.17
N GLY A 332 -8.92 14.10 9.20
CA GLY A 332 -10.16 14.88 9.37
C GLY A 332 -11.42 14.05 9.66
N LEU A 333 -11.33 12.72 9.73
CA LEU A 333 -12.49 11.86 9.96
C LEU A 333 -13.04 11.99 11.38
N SER A 334 -14.36 12.09 11.50
CA SER A 334 -15.08 11.94 12.77
C SER A 334 -15.88 10.64 12.76
N TRP A 335 -15.75 9.88 13.85
CA TRP A 335 -16.45 8.61 14.02
C TRP A 335 -17.77 8.85 14.75
N ALA A 336 -18.89 8.65 14.04
CA ALA A 336 -20.18 8.55 14.70
C ALA A 336 -20.27 7.21 15.43
N ARG A 337 -20.62 7.25 16.73
CA ARG A 337 -20.98 6.04 17.45
C ARG A 337 -22.41 5.65 17.05
N PRO A 338 -22.67 4.40 16.63
CA PRO A 338 -24.04 3.92 16.42
C PRO A 338 -24.89 4.21 17.65
N ALA A 339 -26.11 4.72 17.44
CA ALA A 339 -27.05 4.86 18.54
C ALA A 339 -27.31 3.46 19.11
N THR A 340 -26.94 3.25 20.37
CA THR A 340 -27.48 2.15 21.15
C THR A 340 -28.98 2.43 21.35
N GLY A 341 -29.80 1.38 21.52
CA GLY A 341 -31.26 1.48 21.48
C GLY A 341 -31.90 2.51 22.43
N ALA A 342 -33.23 2.62 22.36
CA ALA A 342 -34.08 3.72 22.83
C ALA A 342 -34.05 4.14 24.32
N ASP A 343 -33.03 3.78 25.11
CA ASP A 343 -32.80 4.28 26.47
C ASP A 343 -31.57 5.19 26.59
N GLY A 344 -30.80 5.41 25.52
CA GLY A 344 -29.61 6.26 25.58
C GLY A 344 -28.52 5.70 26.50
N SER A 345 -28.66 4.47 26.99
CA SER A 345 -27.57 3.75 27.60
C SER A 345 -26.72 3.23 26.44
N ALA A 346 -25.54 3.81 26.25
CA ALA A 346 -24.48 3.06 25.61
C ALA A 346 -24.39 1.74 26.39
N ALA A 347 -24.51 0.58 25.74
CA ALA A 347 -23.99 -0.63 26.35
C ALA A 347 -22.53 -0.26 26.72
N PRO A 348 -22.19 -0.19 28.02
CA PRO A 348 -20.85 0.22 28.39
C PRO A 348 -19.90 -0.73 27.66
N ALA A 349 -18.85 -0.18 27.04
CA ALA A 349 -17.71 -1.01 26.67
C ALA A 349 -17.43 -1.91 27.88
N PRO A 350 -17.30 -3.25 27.71
CA PRO A 350 -17.17 -4.15 28.85
C PRO A 350 -16.08 -3.56 29.74
N SER A 351 -16.49 -3.03 30.89
CA SER A 351 -15.52 -2.37 31.74
C SER A 351 -14.66 -3.51 32.26
N LEU A 352 -13.35 -3.32 32.21
CA LEU A 352 -12.37 -4.23 32.82
C LEU A 352 -12.83 -4.67 34.23
N LEU A 353 -13.57 -3.79 34.92
CA LEU A 353 -14.24 -4.02 36.19
C LEU A 353 -15.35 -5.10 36.16
N VAL A 354 -16.24 -5.14 35.16
CA VAL A 354 -17.27 -6.18 35.02
C VAL A 354 -16.63 -7.55 34.82
N ASP A 355 -15.59 -7.63 33.98
CA ASP A 355 -14.85 -8.88 33.77
C ASP A 355 -14.11 -9.36 35.04
N VAL A 356 -13.52 -8.43 35.81
CA VAL A 356 -12.91 -8.76 37.11
C VAL A 356 -13.96 -9.23 38.12
N LEU A 357 -15.14 -8.62 38.17
CA LEU A 357 -16.21 -9.01 39.10
C LEU A 357 -16.77 -10.40 38.77
N GLU A 358 -16.91 -10.75 37.49
CA GLU A 358 -17.27 -12.11 37.05
C GLU A 358 -16.17 -13.13 37.40
N LEU A 359 -14.90 -12.74 37.29
CA LEU A 359 -13.75 -13.59 37.59
C LEU A 359 -13.62 -13.92 39.08
N LEU A 360 -13.90 -12.95 39.96
CA LEU A 360 -13.81 -13.12 41.43
C LEU A 360 -15.06 -13.76 42.03
N ARG A 361 -16.19 -13.80 41.30
CA ARG A 361 -17.46 -14.38 41.74
C ARG A 361 -17.36 -15.81 42.32
N PRO A 362 -16.56 -16.74 41.77
CA PRO A 362 -16.46 -18.11 42.30
C PRO A 362 -15.77 -18.21 43.67
N LEU A 363 -15.01 -17.20 44.06
CA LEU A 363 -14.29 -17.15 45.34
C LEU A 363 -15.17 -16.66 46.49
N LEU A 364 -16.37 -16.15 46.19
CA LEU A 364 -17.24 -15.56 47.19
C LEU A 364 -18.01 -16.61 48.00
N PRO A 365 -18.20 -16.40 49.32
CA PRO A 365 -18.81 -17.39 50.21
C PRO A 365 -20.30 -17.68 49.96
N SER A 366 -20.99 -16.97 49.06
CA SER A 366 -22.38 -17.28 48.66
C SER A 366 -22.65 -16.95 47.19
N ALA A 367 -23.39 -17.81 46.48
CA ALA A 367 -23.70 -17.68 45.06
C ALA A 367 -24.76 -16.60 44.73
N ASP A 368 -25.42 -16.02 45.74
CA ASP A 368 -26.56 -15.10 45.58
C ASP A 368 -26.22 -13.63 45.92
N THR A 369 -24.94 -13.29 46.06
CA THR A 369 -24.49 -11.92 46.38
C THR A 369 -24.42 -11.07 45.10
N GLU A 370 -25.22 -10.01 45.02
CA GLU A 370 -25.32 -9.15 43.83
C GLU A 370 -24.19 -8.10 43.82
N LEU A 371 -23.13 -8.38 43.06
CA LEU A 371 -21.95 -7.50 43.00
C LEU A 371 -22.20 -6.28 42.09
N THR A 372 -22.34 -5.11 42.70
CA THR A 372 -22.23 -3.82 42.00
C THR A 372 -20.89 -3.15 42.35
N PRO A 373 -20.33 -2.30 41.45
CA PRO A 373 -19.11 -1.54 41.71
C PRO A 373 -19.10 -0.75 43.03
N ASP A 374 -20.28 -0.34 43.49
CA ASP A 374 -20.44 0.65 44.54
C ASP A 374 -20.96 0.10 45.88
N THR A 375 -21.49 -1.13 45.96
CA THR A 375 -22.23 -1.54 47.17
C THR A 375 -21.58 -2.65 48.01
N GLU A 376 -20.91 -3.66 47.45
CA GLU A 376 -20.58 -4.86 48.26
C GLU A 376 -19.13 -5.38 48.23
N LEU A 377 -18.32 -5.18 47.17
CA LEU A 377 -16.99 -5.81 47.11
C LEU A 377 -15.92 -5.11 47.99
N PHE A 378 -15.95 -3.78 48.04
CA PHE A 378 -14.89 -2.96 48.68
C PHE A 378 -15.32 -2.32 50.01
N SER A 379 -16.62 -2.29 50.29
CA SER A 379 -17.22 -1.67 51.47
C SER A 379 -17.31 -2.62 52.69
N SER A 380 -17.19 -3.93 52.48
CA SER A 380 -17.56 -4.97 53.44
C SER A 380 -16.37 -5.75 54.05
N GLN A 381 -15.12 -5.36 53.74
CA GLN A 381 -13.90 -6.12 54.08
C GLN A 381 -13.87 -7.55 53.48
N LEU A 382 -14.70 -7.84 52.48
CA LEU A 382 -14.78 -9.19 51.88
C LEU A 382 -13.45 -9.65 51.27
N LEU A 383 -12.71 -8.74 50.62
CA LEU A 383 -11.39 -9.01 50.04
C LEU A 383 -10.35 -9.37 51.11
N ASP A 384 -10.52 -8.90 52.35
CA ASP A 384 -9.63 -9.24 53.47
C ASP A 384 -9.82 -10.70 53.94
N SER A 385 -10.91 -11.35 53.51
CA SER A 385 -11.21 -12.75 53.84
C SER A 385 -10.82 -13.76 52.76
N LEU A 386 -10.38 -13.28 51.59
CA LEU A 386 -9.82 -14.11 50.50
C LEU A 386 -8.29 -14.13 50.59
N ALA A 387 -7.68 -15.29 50.36
CA ALA A 387 -6.22 -15.36 50.33
C ALA A 387 -5.68 -14.68 49.06
N LEU A 388 -4.60 -13.90 49.17
CA LEU A 388 -3.97 -13.22 48.03
C LEU A 388 -3.59 -14.20 46.91
N GLU A 389 -3.23 -15.42 47.28
CA GLU A 389 -2.90 -16.52 46.38
C GLU A 389 -4.13 -17.00 45.56
N GLU A 390 -5.34 -16.92 46.11
CA GLU A 390 -6.58 -17.29 45.41
C GLU A 390 -7.01 -16.22 44.41
N ILE A 391 -6.83 -14.95 44.78
CA ILE A 391 -7.04 -13.79 43.89
C ILE A 391 -6.05 -13.85 42.72
N GLN A 392 -4.78 -14.15 43.01
CA GLN A 392 -3.76 -14.33 41.98
C GLN A 392 -4.14 -15.45 41.01
N ALA A 393 -4.45 -16.65 41.51
CA ALA A 393 -4.79 -17.80 40.66
C ALA A 393 -6.02 -17.53 39.76
N ALA A 394 -7.01 -16.78 40.25
CA ALA A 394 -8.16 -16.38 39.43
C ALA A 394 -7.75 -15.43 38.30
N ILE A 395 -6.90 -14.43 38.56
CA ILE A 395 -6.43 -13.47 37.55
C ILE A 395 -5.54 -14.16 36.50
N GLU A 396 -4.62 -15.01 36.94
CA GLU A 396 -3.70 -15.77 36.06
C GLU A 396 -4.42 -16.82 35.21
N SER A 397 -5.65 -17.22 35.56
CA SER A 397 -6.46 -18.13 34.74
C SER A 397 -6.88 -17.52 33.40
N ARG A 398 -6.82 -16.19 33.28
CA ARG A 398 -7.27 -15.45 32.10
C ARG A 398 -6.22 -14.50 31.55
N TRP A 399 -5.37 -13.91 32.38
CA TRP A 399 -4.37 -12.89 32.03
C TRP A 399 -2.93 -13.33 32.37
N VAL A 400 -1.94 -12.51 31.99
CA VAL A 400 -0.50 -12.79 32.21
C VAL A 400 -0.20 -12.89 33.72
N PRO A 401 0.73 -13.76 34.16
CA PRO A 401 1.12 -13.87 35.57
C PRO A 401 1.46 -12.52 36.21
N LEU A 402 0.88 -12.24 37.38
CA LEU A 402 1.18 -11.02 38.11
C LEU A 402 2.53 -11.18 38.84
N PRO A 403 3.44 -10.19 38.77
CA PRO A 403 4.67 -10.23 39.54
C PRO A 403 4.36 -10.29 41.06
N PRO A 404 5.12 -11.06 41.87
CA PRO A 404 4.87 -11.19 43.30
C PRO A 404 4.83 -9.86 44.08
N GLU A 405 5.57 -8.86 43.61
CA GLU A 405 5.60 -7.51 44.16
C GLU A 405 4.31 -6.71 43.93
N GLU A 406 3.51 -7.07 42.93
CA GLU A 406 2.22 -6.43 42.63
C GLU A 406 1.07 -7.05 43.46
N LEU A 407 1.30 -8.19 44.13
CA LEU A 407 0.33 -8.85 45.01
C LEU A 407 0.27 -8.21 46.39
N THR A 408 -0.28 -7.00 46.43
CA THR A 408 -0.52 -6.28 47.67
C THR A 408 -1.98 -5.88 47.77
N LEU A 409 -2.54 -5.89 48.98
CA LEU A 409 -3.93 -5.47 49.21
C LEU A 409 -4.22 -4.07 48.63
N ALA A 410 -3.23 -3.17 48.64
CA ALA A 410 -3.35 -1.83 48.09
C ALA A 410 -3.63 -1.79 46.58
N ASN A 411 -3.16 -2.80 45.83
CA ASN A 411 -3.40 -2.93 44.39
C ASN A 411 -4.76 -3.53 44.06
N PHE A 412 -5.43 -4.15 45.04
CA PHE A 412 -6.70 -4.85 44.85
C PHE A 412 -7.85 -4.30 45.70
N ASN A 413 -7.63 -3.27 46.51
CA ASN A 413 -8.64 -2.71 47.41
C ASN A 413 -9.60 -1.71 46.76
N THR A 414 -9.42 -1.36 45.48
CA THR A 414 -10.35 -0.52 44.72
C THR A 414 -10.42 -0.93 43.25
N PRO A 415 -11.56 -0.67 42.56
CA PRO A 415 -11.69 -0.85 41.11
C PRO A 415 -10.58 -0.20 40.28
N ALA A 416 -10.18 1.00 40.67
CA ALA A 416 -9.17 1.78 39.97
C ALA A 416 -7.77 1.17 40.13
N ALA A 417 -7.42 0.73 41.34
CA ALA A 417 -6.13 0.09 41.61
C ALA A 417 -5.99 -1.25 40.87
N ILE A 418 -7.07 -2.04 40.81
CA ILE A 418 -7.12 -3.28 40.03
C ILE A 418 -6.89 -2.97 38.55
N ALA A 419 -7.67 -2.05 37.98
CA ALA A 419 -7.56 -1.70 36.57
C ALA A 419 -6.17 -1.15 36.20
N GLU A 420 -5.57 -0.36 37.09
CA GLU A 420 -4.23 0.17 36.92
C GLU A 420 -3.16 -0.93 36.97
N THR A 421 -3.24 -1.84 37.94
CA THR A 421 -2.31 -2.97 38.09
C THR A 421 -2.34 -3.87 36.86
N ILE A 422 -3.52 -4.15 36.33
CA ILE A 422 -3.71 -4.95 35.12
C ILE A 422 -3.20 -4.23 33.88
N ALA A 423 -3.48 -2.92 33.75
CA ALA A 423 -2.97 -2.13 32.63
C ALA A 423 -1.44 -2.06 32.62
N ARG A 424 -0.79 -2.03 33.79
CA ARG A 424 0.68 -2.04 33.92
C ARG A 424 1.32 -3.41 33.63
N THR A 425 0.59 -4.50 33.83
CA THR A 425 1.11 -5.88 33.71
C THR A 425 0.70 -6.59 32.42
N SER A 426 -0.25 -6.02 31.67
CA SER A 426 -0.73 -6.53 30.36
C SER A 426 -0.01 -5.92 29.15
N THR A 427 1.00 -5.09 29.38
CA THR A 427 1.99 -4.61 28.37
C THR A 427 3.25 -5.45 28.44
#